data_AF-A0A0K0DR33-F1
#
_entry.id   AF-A0A0K0DR33-F1
#
_cell.length_a   1.000
_cell.length_b   1.000
_cell.length_c   1.000
_cell.angle_alpha   90.00
_cell.angle_beta   90.00
_cell.angle_gamma   90.00
#
_symmetry.space_group_name_H-M   'P 1'
#
loop_
_entity.id
_entity.type
_entity.pdbx_description
1 polymer ?
#
loop_
_entity_poly.entity_id
_entity_poly.type
_entity_poly.pdbx_seq_one_letter_code
_entity_poly.pdbx_strand_id
1 'polypeptide(L)'
;MFTQVFFQTSACRAHDYALEAHELEPADVEVLSVLCSSTGKLAEDSSTVDKVKYGFEFQKYLDEAIAIHADSYEFLHMRGRFQYQVSTLDRVEKAMARALGSLPDVSLTGALEDLLAANNVSSDEIENIFFIGKTYDAMGDYHNAKIYLEKVLTMSRDPECVVEREYVDEATQILEGTNYL
;
A
#
# COMPACT_ATOMS: atom_id res chain seq x y z
N MET A 1 16.23 -2.91 16.43
CA MET A 1 15.35 -2.50 17.55
C MET A 1 15.29 -0.98 17.69
N PHE A 2 16.40 -0.25 17.86
CA PHE A 2 16.37 1.24 17.97
C PHE A 2 15.78 1.95 16.74
N THR A 3 16.14 1.52 15.53
CA THR A 3 15.65 2.11 14.28
C THR A 3 14.15 1.90 14.08
N GLN A 4 13.65 0.69 14.36
CA GLN A 4 12.23 0.34 14.23
C GLN A 4 11.37 1.09 15.25
N VAL A 5 11.83 1.22 16.50
CA VAL A 5 11.15 2.03 17.53
C VAL A 5 11.12 3.51 17.10
N PHE A 6 12.21 4.04 16.56
CA PHE A 6 12.28 5.43 16.09
C PHE A 6 11.32 5.71 14.92
N PHE A 7 11.25 4.81 13.93
CA PHE A 7 10.31 4.94 12.81
C PHE A 7 8.85 4.86 13.25
N GLN A 8 8.53 3.92 14.15
CA GLN A 8 7.19 3.82 14.73
C GLN A 8 6.81 5.08 15.51
N THR A 9 7.75 5.66 16.26
CA THR A 9 7.53 6.92 17.01
C THR A 9 7.32 8.10 16.06
N SER A 10 7.99 8.10 14.90
CA SER A 10 7.87 9.16 13.90
C SER A 10 6.53 9.09 13.16
N ALA A 11 6.10 7.89 12.77
CA ALA A 11 4.80 7.67 12.13
C ALA A 11 3.63 8.03 13.05
N CYS A 12 3.68 7.67 14.35
CA CYS A 12 2.68 8.10 15.33
C CYS A 12 2.59 9.63 15.42
N ARG A 13 3.72 10.34 15.49
CA ARG A 13 3.70 11.80 15.59
C ARG A 13 3.20 12.47 14.32
N ALA A 14 3.61 11.96 13.15
CA ALA A 14 3.10 12.45 11.87
C ALA A 14 1.59 12.28 11.77
N HIS A 15 1.09 11.11 12.17
CA HIS A 15 -0.33 10.81 12.25
C HIS A 15 -1.08 11.78 13.17
N ASP A 16 -0.63 11.92 14.42
CA ASP A 16 -1.31 12.76 15.41
C ASP A 16 -1.37 14.24 14.97
N TYR A 17 -0.27 14.77 14.41
CA TYR A 17 -0.26 16.15 13.89
C TYR A 17 -1.13 16.32 12.65
N ALA A 18 -1.15 15.35 11.74
CA ALA A 18 -1.99 15.42 10.56
C ALA A 18 -3.48 15.29 10.93
N LEU A 19 -3.80 14.53 11.98
CA LEU A 19 -5.16 14.43 12.52
C LEU A 19 -5.63 15.78 13.10
N GLU A 20 -4.80 16.43 13.91
CA GLU A 20 -5.08 17.79 14.42
C GLU A 20 -5.25 18.81 13.27
N ALA A 21 -4.39 18.75 12.25
CA ALA A 21 -4.49 19.62 11.09
C ALA A 21 -5.79 19.38 10.30
N HIS A 22 -6.21 18.12 10.16
CA HIS A 22 -7.44 17.77 9.46
C HIS A 22 -8.69 18.24 10.20
N GLU A 23 -8.67 18.33 11.53
CA GLU A 23 -9.78 18.95 12.29
C GLU A 23 -9.95 20.44 11.95
N LEU A 24 -8.86 21.14 11.63
CA LEU A 24 -8.86 22.56 11.26
C LEU A 24 -9.19 22.75 9.78
N GLU A 25 -8.66 21.89 8.91
CA GLU A 25 -8.77 21.98 7.46
C GLU A 25 -9.16 20.61 6.84
N PRO A 26 -10.44 20.19 6.95
CA PRO A 26 -10.86 18.83 6.60
C PRO A 26 -10.73 18.46 5.12
N ALA A 27 -10.65 19.46 4.24
CA ALA A 27 -10.58 19.26 2.79
C ALA A 27 -9.17 19.56 2.23
N ASP A 28 -8.17 19.75 3.09
CA ASP A 28 -6.80 19.93 2.61
C ASP A 28 -6.23 18.58 2.15
N VAL A 29 -5.90 18.52 0.86
CA VAL A 29 -5.44 17.29 0.19
C VAL A 29 -4.07 16.86 0.67
N GLU A 30 -3.20 17.81 1.03
CA GLU A 30 -1.85 17.52 1.52
C GLU A 30 -1.92 16.93 2.94
N VAL A 31 -2.80 17.47 3.78
CA VAL A 31 -3.09 16.90 5.11
C VAL A 31 -3.66 15.48 5.00
N LEU A 32 -4.62 15.27 4.09
CA LEU A 32 -5.20 13.94 3.84
C LEU A 32 -4.16 12.93 3.31
N SER A 33 -3.25 13.37 2.44
CA SER A 33 -2.11 12.59 1.95
C SER A 33 -1.19 12.13 3.10
N VAL A 34 -0.82 13.04 4.00
CA VAL A 34 0.01 12.72 5.18
C VAL A 34 -0.73 11.77 6.12
N LEU A 35 -2.04 11.97 6.33
CA LEU A 35 -2.86 11.04 7.12
C LEU A 35 -2.83 9.64 6.50
N CYS A 36 -3.16 9.49 5.22
CA CYS A 36 -3.12 8.20 4.54
C CYS A 36 -1.74 7.53 4.67
N SER A 37 -0.67 8.26 4.36
CA SER A 37 0.70 7.75 4.44
C SER A 37 1.06 7.28 5.86
N SER A 38 0.78 8.11 6.87
CA SER A 38 1.12 7.82 8.26
C SER A 38 0.27 6.68 8.84
N THR A 39 -1.04 6.65 8.57
CA THR A 39 -1.93 5.55 8.97
C THR A 39 -1.55 4.23 8.30
N GLY A 40 -1.21 4.27 7.00
CA GLY A 40 -0.72 3.10 6.27
C GLY A 40 0.56 2.54 6.91
N LYS A 41 1.50 3.42 7.29
CA LYS A 41 2.71 3.01 7.98
C LYS A 41 2.44 2.43 9.37
N LEU A 42 1.51 3.02 10.13
CA LEU A 42 1.08 2.48 11.42
C LEU A 42 0.45 1.09 11.27
N ALA A 43 -0.33 0.87 10.21
CA ALA A 43 -0.93 -0.44 9.93
C ALA A 43 0.15 -1.51 9.71
N GLU A 44 1.18 -1.23 8.91
CA GLU A 44 2.30 -2.14 8.64
C GLU A 44 3.08 -2.53 9.89
N ASP A 45 3.29 -1.59 10.80
CA ASP A 45 4.11 -1.78 11.99
C ASP A 45 3.30 -2.36 13.19
N SER A 46 2.01 -2.66 12.99
CA SER A 46 1.09 -3.00 14.07
C SER A 46 0.73 -4.48 14.18
N SER A 47 0.12 -4.84 15.32
CA SER A 47 -0.47 -6.17 15.52
C SER A 47 -1.64 -6.40 14.55
N THR A 48 -2.03 -7.66 14.30
CA THR A 48 -3.11 -7.96 13.35
C THR A 48 -4.43 -7.24 13.65
N VAL A 49 -4.78 -7.06 14.93
CA VAL A 49 -6.00 -6.35 15.32
C VAL A 49 -5.90 -4.86 15.01
N ASP A 50 -4.77 -4.23 15.34
CA ASP A 50 -4.58 -2.79 15.12
C ASP A 50 -4.37 -2.48 13.64
N LYS A 51 -3.72 -3.38 12.88
CA LYS A 51 -3.60 -3.29 11.42
C LYS A 51 -4.96 -3.19 10.75
N VAL A 52 -5.93 -3.98 11.21
CA VAL A 52 -7.31 -3.92 10.68
C VAL A 52 -8.00 -2.61 11.06
N LYS A 53 -7.80 -2.10 12.28
CA LYS A 53 -8.36 -0.79 12.67
C LYS A 53 -7.78 0.35 11.84
N TYR A 54 -6.45 0.40 11.70
CA TYR A 54 -5.77 1.37 10.86
C TYR A 54 -6.15 1.21 9.38
N GLY A 55 -6.46 -0.01 8.92
CA GLY A 55 -7.01 -0.23 7.58
C GLY A 55 -8.35 0.48 7.35
N PHE A 56 -9.26 0.45 8.32
CA PHE A 56 -10.53 1.20 8.23
C PHE A 56 -10.32 2.72 8.31
N GLU A 57 -9.39 3.17 9.14
CA GLU A 57 -9.03 4.59 9.25
C GLU A 57 -8.38 5.11 7.96
N PHE A 58 -7.44 4.35 7.41
CA PHE A 58 -6.81 4.63 6.12
C PHE A 58 -7.85 4.74 5.02
N GLN A 59 -8.79 3.80 4.96
CA GLN A 59 -9.86 3.82 3.95
C GLN A 59 -10.68 5.11 4.04
N LYS A 60 -11.08 5.52 5.26
CA LYS A 60 -11.84 6.75 5.48
C LYS A 60 -11.14 7.97 4.87
N TYR A 61 -9.87 8.17 5.22
CA TYR A 61 -9.13 9.35 4.75
C TYR A 61 -8.77 9.26 3.27
N LEU A 62 -8.53 8.06 2.74
CA LEU A 62 -8.33 7.86 1.31
C LEU A 62 -9.61 8.20 0.53
N ASP A 63 -10.78 7.77 1.01
CA ASP A 63 -12.08 8.06 0.39
C ASP A 63 -12.36 9.57 0.37
N GLU A 64 -11.98 10.30 1.42
CA GLU A 64 -12.06 11.76 1.47
C GLU A 64 -11.09 12.42 0.47
N ALA A 65 -9.85 11.92 0.38
CA ALA A 65 -8.84 12.46 -0.53
C ALA A 65 -9.21 12.27 -2.01
N ILE A 66 -9.66 11.07 -2.39
CA ILE A 66 -10.05 10.77 -3.78
C ILE A 66 -11.32 11.52 -4.20
N ALA A 67 -12.18 11.92 -3.25
CA ALA A 67 -13.32 12.77 -3.56
C ALA A 67 -12.90 14.18 -4.01
N ILE A 68 -11.68 14.61 -3.67
CA ILE A 68 -11.13 15.92 -4.02
C ILE A 68 -10.18 15.80 -5.21
N HIS A 69 -9.27 14.81 -5.20
CA HIS A 69 -8.20 14.69 -6.19
C HIS A 69 -7.86 13.23 -6.53
N ALA A 70 -8.76 12.54 -7.23
CA ALA A 70 -8.62 11.10 -7.52
C ALA A 70 -7.42 10.70 -8.40
N ASP A 71 -6.95 11.59 -9.28
CA ASP A 71 -6.09 11.20 -10.40
C ASP A 71 -4.58 11.45 -10.14
N SER A 72 -4.17 11.76 -8.90
CA SER A 72 -2.74 11.83 -8.58
C SER A 72 -2.12 10.44 -8.56
N TYR A 73 -0.83 10.38 -8.89
CA TYR A 73 -0.03 9.17 -8.69
C TYR A 73 -0.23 8.59 -7.28
N GLU A 74 -0.14 9.45 -6.27
CA GLU A 74 -0.20 9.06 -4.86
C GLU A 74 -1.50 8.34 -4.50
N PHE A 75 -2.67 8.91 -4.82
CA PHE A 75 -3.94 8.32 -4.43
C PHE A 75 -4.32 7.12 -5.28
N LEU A 76 -3.95 7.10 -6.57
CA LEU A 76 -4.07 5.90 -7.40
C LEU A 76 -3.23 4.76 -6.82
N HIS A 77 -1.96 5.03 -6.49
CA HIS A 77 -1.07 4.06 -5.87
C HIS A 77 -1.62 3.53 -4.54
N MET A 78 -2.00 4.44 -3.63
CA MET A 78 -2.56 4.10 -2.32
C MET A 78 -3.83 3.27 -2.41
N ARG A 79 -4.76 3.63 -3.30
CA ARG A 79 -6.01 2.88 -3.53
C ARG A 79 -5.72 1.50 -4.10
N GLY A 80 -4.86 1.41 -5.10
CA GLY A 80 -4.46 0.13 -5.68
C GLY A 80 -3.81 -0.81 -4.65
N ARG A 81 -2.89 -0.28 -3.85
CA ARG A 81 -2.21 -1.02 -2.76
C ARG A 81 -3.20 -1.49 -1.69
N PHE A 82 -4.12 -0.64 -1.27
CA PHE A 82 -5.16 -0.99 -0.31
C PHE A 82 -6.09 -2.10 -0.82
N GLN A 83 -6.57 -1.98 -2.06
CA GLN A 83 -7.41 -3.00 -2.68
C GLN A 83 -6.69 -4.36 -2.77
N TYR A 84 -5.39 -4.37 -3.13
CA TYR A 84 -4.56 -5.55 -3.12
C TYR A 84 -4.47 -6.17 -1.71
N GLN A 85 -4.13 -5.36 -0.70
CA GLN A 85 -3.98 -5.84 0.68
C GLN A 85 -5.27 -6.45 1.21
N VAL A 86 -6.41 -5.78 1.04
CA VAL A 86 -7.71 -6.29 1.50
C VAL A 86 -8.13 -7.56 0.76
N SER A 87 -7.91 -7.61 -0.56
CA SER A 87 -8.24 -8.79 -1.39
C SER A 87 -7.44 -10.02 -0.96
N THR A 88 -6.17 -9.82 -0.59
CA THR A 88 -5.22 -10.87 -0.23
C THR A 88 -5.19 -11.25 1.25
N LEU A 89 -5.99 -10.59 2.11
CA LEU A 89 -6.10 -10.95 3.53
C LEU A 89 -6.37 -12.44 3.74
N ASP A 90 -5.73 -13.01 4.77
CA ASP A 90 -5.95 -14.40 5.13
C ASP A 90 -7.33 -14.61 5.81
N ARG A 91 -7.67 -15.86 6.14
CA ARG A 91 -8.98 -16.19 6.74
C ARG A 91 -9.16 -15.58 8.13
N VAL A 92 -8.09 -15.44 8.89
CA VAL A 92 -8.09 -14.92 10.27
C VAL A 92 -8.27 -13.40 10.22
N GLU A 93 -7.49 -12.70 9.40
CA GLU A 93 -7.63 -11.27 9.11
C GLU A 93 -9.04 -10.95 8.58
N LYS A 94 -9.55 -11.73 7.61
CA LYS A 94 -10.91 -11.57 7.07
C LYS A 94 -12.01 -11.79 8.11
N ALA A 95 -11.81 -12.66 9.09
CA ALA A 95 -12.77 -12.87 10.17
C ALA A 95 -12.77 -11.69 11.14
N MET A 96 -11.58 -11.18 11.50
CA MET A 96 -11.45 -10.01 12.38
C MET A 96 -12.00 -8.74 11.73
N ALA A 97 -11.71 -8.49 10.45
CA ALA A 97 -12.25 -7.35 9.73
C ALA A 97 -13.78 -7.34 9.73
N ARG A 98 -14.43 -8.49 9.52
CA ARG A 98 -15.89 -8.63 9.61
C ARG A 98 -16.45 -8.45 11.02
N ALA A 99 -15.66 -8.73 12.05
CA ALA A 99 -16.07 -8.55 13.44
C ALA A 99 -15.98 -7.08 13.86
N LEU A 100 -15.01 -6.34 13.33
CA LEU A 100 -14.77 -4.92 13.62
C LEU A 100 -15.61 -3.98 12.74
N GLY A 101 -15.99 -4.40 11.54
CA GLY A 101 -16.75 -3.58 10.61
C GLY A 101 -17.18 -4.34 9.35
N SER A 102 -17.56 -3.59 8.31
CA SER A 102 -17.86 -4.13 6.99
C SER A 102 -16.61 -4.09 6.11
N LEU A 103 -16.17 -5.25 5.62
CA LEU A 103 -15.11 -5.29 4.61
C LEU A 103 -15.52 -4.45 3.38
N PRO A 104 -14.64 -3.60 2.86
CA PRO A 104 -14.94 -2.83 1.67
C PRO A 104 -15.05 -3.75 0.45
N ASP A 105 -15.86 -3.33 -0.52
CA ASP A 105 -16.02 -4.03 -1.78
C ASP A 105 -14.85 -3.67 -2.70
N VAL A 106 -13.83 -4.52 -2.69
CA VAL A 106 -12.56 -4.31 -3.42
C VAL A 106 -12.14 -5.59 -4.12
N SER A 107 -11.30 -5.46 -5.14
CA SER A 107 -10.86 -6.60 -5.95
C SER A 107 -9.43 -6.45 -6.42
N LEU A 108 -8.79 -7.58 -6.76
CA LEU A 108 -7.48 -7.57 -7.42
C LEU A 108 -7.53 -6.88 -8.78
N THR A 109 -8.65 -6.96 -9.51
CA THR A 109 -8.81 -6.24 -10.78
C THR A 109 -8.82 -4.73 -10.57
N GLY A 110 -9.60 -4.23 -9.60
CA GLY A 110 -9.59 -2.81 -9.25
C GLY A 110 -8.24 -2.34 -8.72
N ALA A 111 -7.55 -3.18 -7.94
CA ALA A 111 -6.18 -2.92 -7.52
C ALA A 111 -5.24 -2.72 -8.71
N LEU A 112 -5.29 -3.63 -9.69
CA LEU A 112 -4.45 -3.58 -10.87
C LEU A 112 -4.75 -2.36 -11.74
N GLU A 113 -6.02 -2.03 -11.94
CA GLU A 113 -6.45 -0.85 -12.70
C GLU A 113 -5.85 0.45 -12.12
N ASP A 114 -5.93 0.62 -10.81
CA ASP A 114 -5.37 1.78 -10.11
C ASP A 114 -3.84 1.83 -10.16
N LEU A 115 -3.17 0.71 -9.92
CA LEU A 115 -1.70 0.66 -9.95
C LEU A 115 -1.15 0.92 -11.36
N LEU A 116 -1.83 0.43 -12.40
CA LEU A 116 -1.48 0.74 -13.79
C LEU A 116 -1.76 2.20 -14.13
N ALA A 117 -2.86 2.78 -13.64
CA ALA A 117 -3.13 4.20 -13.78
C ALA A 117 -2.06 5.05 -13.09
N ALA A 118 -1.65 4.69 -11.87
CA ALA A 118 -0.53 5.32 -11.17
C ALA A 118 0.77 5.22 -12.00
N ASN A 119 1.06 4.05 -12.56
CA ASN A 119 2.24 3.83 -13.40
C ASN A 119 2.24 4.68 -14.69
N ASN A 120 1.07 5.07 -15.20
CA ASN A 120 0.95 5.99 -16.33
C ASN A 120 1.25 7.44 -15.92
N VAL A 121 1.06 7.80 -14.65
CA VAL A 121 1.42 9.11 -14.10
C VAL A 121 2.91 9.18 -13.77
N SER A 122 3.44 8.15 -13.09
CA SER A 122 4.88 8.01 -12.79
C SER A 122 5.32 6.55 -12.99
N SER A 123 6.17 6.31 -13.99
CA SER A 123 6.53 4.94 -14.43
C SER A 123 7.76 4.34 -13.75
N ASP A 124 8.38 5.10 -12.85
CA ASP A 124 9.71 4.82 -12.28
C ASP A 124 9.66 4.60 -10.75
N GLU A 125 8.46 4.41 -10.22
CA GLU A 125 8.22 4.19 -8.80
C GLU A 125 8.29 2.69 -8.49
N ILE A 126 9.40 2.27 -7.88
CA ILE A 126 9.70 0.85 -7.65
C ILE A 126 8.62 0.14 -6.82
N GLU A 127 8.08 0.82 -5.80
CA GLU A 127 6.99 0.29 -4.99
C GLU A 127 5.74 0.01 -5.84
N ASN A 128 5.35 0.93 -6.72
CA ASN A 128 4.18 0.75 -7.56
C ASN A 128 4.36 -0.42 -8.53
N ILE A 129 5.52 -0.52 -9.17
CA ILE A 129 5.86 -1.62 -10.09
C ILE A 129 5.84 -2.95 -9.35
N PHE A 130 6.37 -2.99 -8.13
CA PHE A 130 6.34 -4.16 -7.27
C PHE A 130 4.91 -4.60 -6.96
N PHE A 131 4.02 -3.68 -6.57
CA PHE A 131 2.61 -4.01 -6.33
C PHE A 131 1.86 -4.42 -7.61
N ILE A 132 2.21 -3.90 -8.78
CA ILE A 132 1.66 -4.40 -10.05
C ILE A 132 2.03 -5.88 -10.24
N GLY A 133 3.31 -6.22 -10.06
CA GLY A 133 3.79 -7.59 -10.17
C GLY A 133 3.09 -8.54 -9.19
N LYS A 134 2.99 -8.14 -7.91
CA LYS A 134 2.26 -8.92 -6.89
C LYS A 134 0.78 -9.09 -7.20
N THR A 135 0.15 -8.07 -7.78
CA THR A 135 -1.27 -8.14 -8.12
C THR A 135 -1.50 -9.13 -9.27
N TYR A 136 -0.66 -9.12 -10.30
CA TYR A 136 -0.71 -10.14 -11.36
C TYR A 136 -0.46 -11.55 -10.82
N ASP A 137 0.52 -11.73 -9.92
CA ASP A 137 0.80 -13.04 -9.29
C ASP A 137 -0.42 -13.56 -8.51
N ALA A 138 -1.04 -12.70 -7.69
CA ALA A 138 -2.23 -13.03 -6.93
C ALA A 138 -3.44 -13.35 -7.83
N MET A 139 -3.50 -12.79 -9.04
CA MET A 139 -4.51 -13.09 -10.06
C MET A 139 -4.22 -14.36 -10.85
N GLY A 140 -3.02 -14.96 -10.69
CA GLY A 140 -2.58 -16.13 -11.46
C GLY A 140 -2.06 -15.81 -12.86
N ASP A 141 -1.86 -14.53 -13.20
CA ASP A 141 -1.24 -14.10 -14.45
C ASP A 141 0.28 -14.04 -14.29
N TYR A 142 0.90 -15.21 -14.22
CA TYR A 142 2.33 -15.36 -13.96
C TYR A 142 3.21 -14.77 -15.08
N HIS A 143 2.67 -14.64 -16.30
CA HIS A 143 3.41 -14.04 -17.41
C HIS A 143 3.62 -12.54 -17.17
N ASN A 144 2.55 -11.80 -16.88
CA ASN A 144 2.66 -10.38 -16.57
C ASN A 144 3.34 -10.15 -15.22
N ALA A 145 3.07 -11.00 -14.22
CA ALA A 145 3.76 -10.92 -12.93
C ALA A 145 5.28 -10.98 -13.11
N LYS A 146 5.77 -11.92 -13.91
CA LYS A 146 7.21 -12.05 -14.20
C LYS A 146 7.81 -10.78 -14.80
N ILE A 147 7.14 -10.19 -15.79
CA ILE A 147 7.61 -8.96 -16.45
C ILE A 147 7.80 -7.83 -15.44
N TYR A 148 6.82 -7.59 -14.56
CA TYR A 148 6.89 -6.50 -13.59
C TYR A 148 7.85 -6.80 -12.44
N LEU A 149 7.87 -8.03 -11.93
CA LEU A 149 8.80 -8.43 -10.86
C LEU A 149 10.26 -8.40 -11.33
N GLU A 150 10.57 -8.85 -12.55
CA GLU A 150 11.91 -8.72 -13.13
C GLU A 150 12.29 -7.25 -13.34
N LYS A 151 11.33 -6.38 -13.69
CA LYS A 151 11.58 -4.93 -13.77
C LYS A 151 12.08 -4.41 -12.41
N VAL A 152 11.42 -4.76 -11.30
CA VAL A 152 11.84 -4.37 -9.93
C VAL A 152 13.30 -4.70 -9.65
N LEU A 153 13.78 -5.89 -10.07
CA LEU A 153 15.17 -6.32 -9.85
C LEU A 153 16.22 -5.47 -10.58
N THR A 154 15.83 -4.75 -11.63
CA THR A 154 16.74 -4.01 -12.52
C THR A 154 16.67 -2.50 -12.36
N MET A 155 15.73 -1.99 -11.56
CA MET A 155 15.55 -0.56 -11.35
C MET A 155 16.72 0.05 -10.58
N SER A 156 17.05 1.30 -10.93
CA SER A 156 17.94 2.12 -10.09
C SER A 156 17.25 2.39 -8.77
N ARG A 157 17.97 2.22 -7.67
CA ARG A 157 17.46 2.35 -6.30
C ARG A 157 18.47 3.05 -5.41
N ASP A 158 17.97 3.70 -4.36
CA ASP A 158 18.86 4.23 -3.33
C ASP A 158 19.42 3.04 -2.53
N PRO A 159 20.74 2.80 -2.57
CA PRO A 159 21.33 1.66 -1.86
C PRO A 159 21.14 1.75 -0.34
N GLU A 160 20.83 2.92 0.22
CA GLU A 160 20.55 3.10 1.65
C GLU A 160 19.07 2.90 2.01
N CYS A 161 18.15 2.93 1.02
CA CYS A 161 16.72 2.74 1.27
C CYS A 161 16.42 1.27 1.61
N VAL A 162 16.12 1.01 2.88
CA VAL A 162 15.83 -0.34 3.40
C VAL A 162 14.61 -0.93 2.71
N VAL A 163 13.57 -0.13 2.51
CA VAL A 163 12.26 -0.56 1.98
C VAL A 163 12.39 -1.02 0.52
N GLU A 164 13.16 -0.29 -0.31
CA GLU A 164 13.43 -0.70 -1.69
C GLU A 164 14.24 -2.01 -1.78
N ARG A 165 15.04 -2.34 -0.76
CA ARG A 165 15.69 -3.64 -0.68
C ARG A 165 14.69 -4.75 -0.37
N GLU A 166 13.75 -4.51 0.54
CA GLU A 166 12.69 -5.48 0.87
C GLU A 166 11.82 -5.83 -0.35
N TYR A 167 11.46 -4.84 -1.18
CA TYR A 167 10.71 -5.11 -2.43
C TYR A 167 11.48 -6.01 -3.40
N VAL A 168 12.78 -5.79 -3.56
CA VAL A 168 13.64 -6.60 -4.44
C VAL A 168 13.82 -8.02 -3.90
N ASP A 169 14.03 -8.15 -2.59
CA ASP A 169 14.20 -9.44 -1.93
C ASP A 169 12.91 -10.27 -2.04
N GLU A 170 11.74 -9.66 -1.79
CA GLU A 170 10.46 -10.34 -1.94
C GLU A 170 10.15 -10.67 -3.40
N ALA A 171 10.41 -9.77 -4.35
CA ALA A 171 10.24 -10.04 -5.77
C ALA A 171 11.10 -11.22 -6.24
N THR A 172 12.35 -11.29 -5.75
CA THR A 172 13.26 -12.41 -6.02
C THR A 172 12.68 -13.72 -5.50
N GLN A 173 12.19 -13.72 -4.25
CA GLN A 173 11.58 -14.91 -3.66
C GLN A 173 10.34 -15.39 -4.42
N ILE A 174 9.49 -14.47 -4.89
CA ILE A 174 8.31 -14.82 -5.70
C ILE A 174 8.75 -15.51 -7.01
N LEU A 175 9.76 -14.95 -7.68
CA LEU A 175 10.28 -15.46 -8.96
C LEU A 175 11.00 -16.82 -8.83
N GLU A 176 11.46 -17.21 -7.64
CA GLU A 176 11.98 -18.56 -7.36
C GLU A 176 10.86 -19.61 -7.25
N GLY A 177 9.58 -19.19 -7.20
CA GLY A 177 8.43 -20.07 -7.13
C GLY A 177 8.25 -20.94 -8.38
N THR A 178 7.62 -22.11 -8.21
CA THR A 178 7.43 -23.09 -9.30
C THR A 178 6.58 -22.59 -10.46
N ASN A 179 5.82 -21.51 -10.27
CA ASN A 179 4.99 -20.89 -11.31
C ASN A 179 5.82 -20.13 -12.36
N TYR A 180 7.12 -19.91 -12.10
CA TYR A 180 8.01 -19.05 -12.90
C TYR A 180 9.16 -19.81 -13.60
N LEU A 181 9.18 -21.13 -13.46
CA LEU A 181 10.12 -22.07 -14.07
C LEU A 181 9.86 -22.32 -15.56
#